data_AF-A0AA49GG43-F1
#
_entry.id   AF-A0AA49GG43-F1
#
_cell.length_a   1.000
_cell.length_b   1.000
_cell.length_c   1.000
_cell.angle_alpha   90.00
_cell.angle_beta   90.00
_cell.angle_gamma   90.00
#
_symmetry.space_group_name_H-M   'P 1'
#
loop_
_entity.id
_entity.type
_entity.pdbx_description
1 polymer ?
#
loop_
_entity_poly.entity_id
_entity_poly.type
_entity_poly.pdbx_seq_one_letter_code
_entity_poly.pdbx_strand_id
1 'polypeptide(L)'
;MFNGASFPKPLEESVFEGWLETGRASKIGYKYMLIIWDNYDDAYQAVYEEERESIYKYERYESSTGRESLVAAYDLYSESRVS
;
A
#
# COMPACT_ATOMS: atom_id res chain seq x y z
N MET A 1 -10.00 -15.29 -12.17
CA MET A 1 -8.53 -15.35 -12.08
C MET A 1 -8.02 -14.00 -12.57
N PHE A 2 -7.60 -13.13 -11.66
CA PHE A 2 -7.09 -11.80 -12.00
C PHE A 2 -5.68 -11.96 -12.60
N ASN A 3 -5.59 -12.02 -13.93
CA ASN A 3 -4.33 -11.88 -14.66
C ASN A 3 -4.07 -10.38 -14.87
N GLY A 4 -3.55 -9.71 -13.85
CA GLY A 4 -3.25 -8.28 -13.90
C GLY A 4 -1.94 -7.98 -13.20
N ALA A 5 -0.96 -7.53 -13.99
CA ALA A 5 0.40 -7.14 -13.60
C ALA A 5 1.16 -8.23 -12.83
N SER A 6 2.28 -8.70 -13.38
CA SER A 6 3.24 -9.50 -12.63
C SER A 6 3.78 -8.66 -11.47
N PHE A 7 3.09 -8.68 -10.33
CA PHE A 7 3.59 -8.17 -9.05
C PHE A 7 4.79 -9.06 -8.68
N PRO A 8 6.04 -8.57 -8.76
CA PRO A 8 7.20 -9.45 -8.69
C PRO A 8 7.43 -10.04 -7.29
N LYS A 9 6.69 -9.57 -6.27
CA LYS A 9 6.51 -10.27 -5.00
C LYS A 9 5.05 -10.17 -4.56
N PRO A 10 4.28 -11.28 -4.54
CA PRO A 10 3.02 -11.28 -3.83
C PRO A 10 3.32 -10.99 -2.35
N LEU A 11 2.55 -10.08 -1.75
CA LEU A 11 2.53 -9.94 -0.30
C LEU A 11 2.14 -11.30 0.27
N GLU A 12 2.91 -11.82 1.22
CA GLU A 12 2.55 -13.08 1.89
C GLU A 12 1.15 -12.94 2.49
N GLU A 13 0.29 -13.93 2.23
CA GLU A 13 -1.11 -13.89 2.65
C GLU A 13 -1.23 -13.71 4.17
N SER A 14 -0.35 -14.35 4.93
CA SER A 14 -0.24 -14.21 6.40
C SER A 14 0.04 -12.77 6.84
N VAL A 15 0.86 -12.02 6.08
CA VAL A 15 1.18 -10.62 6.35
C VAL A 15 -0.03 -9.74 6.03
N PHE A 16 -0.68 -10.01 4.90
CA PHE A 16 -1.90 -9.29 4.52
C PHE A 16 -3.02 -9.48 5.55
N GLU A 17 -3.31 -10.72 5.95
CA GLU A 17 -4.31 -11.05 6.96
C GLU A 17 -3.99 -10.36 8.29
N GLY A 18 -2.72 -10.39 8.73
CA GLY A 18 -2.30 -9.71 9.95
C GLY A 18 -2.51 -8.20 9.90
N TRP A 19 -2.27 -7.55 8.75
CA TRP A 19 -2.53 -6.13 8.56
C TRP A 19 -4.02 -5.83 8.55
N LEU A 20 -4.84 -6.67 7.91
CA LEU A 20 -6.29 -6.52 7.85
C LEU A 20 -6.95 -6.69 9.21
N GLU A 21 -6.55 -7.73 9.96
CA GLU A 21 -7.00 -7.96 11.33
C GLU A 21 -6.63 -6.78 12.23
N THR A 22 -5.39 -6.28 12.12
CA THR A 22 -4.95 -5.09 12.88
C THR A 22 -5.71 -3.84 12.48
N GLY A 23 -6.03 -3.68 11.18
CA GLY A 23 -6.87 -2.63 10.62
C GLY A 23 -8.25 -2.60 11.25
N ARG A 24 -8.96 -3.73 11.18
CA ARG A 24 -10.33 -3.90 11.72
C ARG A 24 -10.40 -3.78 13.23
N ALA A 25 -9.39 -4.27 13.95
CA ALA A 25 -9.35 -4.18 15.41
C ALA A 25 -8.96 -2.79 15.92
N SER A 26 -8.44 -1.91 15.05
CA SER A 26 -8.01 -0.58 15.44
C SER A 26 -9.22 0.30 15.82
N LYS A 27 -9.12 0.98 16.97
CA LYS A 27 -10.11 2.00 17.38
C LYS A 27 -9.99 3.30 16.60
N ILE A 28 -8.91 3.44 15.83
CA ILE A 28 -8.55 4.67 15.10
C ILE A 28 -8.23 4.28 13.65
N GLY A 29 -8.91 4.92 12.70
CA GLY A 29 -8.89 4.56 11.28
C GLY A 29 -7.66 5.03 10.49
N TYR A 30 -6.47 4.98 11.08
CA TYR A 30 -5.23 5.38 10.39
C TYR A 30 -4.38 4.17 9.97
N LYS A 31 -4.98 3.02 9.69
CA LYS A 31 -4.25 1.83 9.25
C LYS A 31 -4.30 1.76 7.73
N TYR A 32 -3.16 1.95 7.09
CA TYR A 32 -3.06 2.03 5.64
C TYR A 32 -2.14 0.95 5.08
N MET A 33 -2.54 0.38 3.95
CA MET A 33 -1.67 -0.40 3.10
C MET A 33 -1.38 0.41 1.83
N LEU A 34 -0.12 0.80 1.66
CA LEU A 34 0.36 1.54 0.50
C LEU A 34 1.00 0.57 -0.49
N ILE A 35 0.69 0.75 -1.76
CA ILE A 35 1.35 0.06 -2.86
C ILE A 35 2.28 1.09 -3.51
N ILE A 36 3.58 0.84 -3.37
CA ILE A 36 4.66 1.69 -3.88
C ILE A 36 5.28 1.01 -5.09
N TRP A 37 5.63 1.79 -6.10
CA TRP A 37 6.48 1.38 -7.20
C TRP A 37 7.90 1.88 -6.93
N ASP A 38 8.86 0.97 -6.82
CA ASP A 38 10.29 1.30 -6.79
C ASP A 38 10.86 1.20 -8.21
N ASN A 39 11.31 2.35 -8.74
CA ASN A 39 11.88 2.47 -10.09
C ASN A 39 13.29 1.88 -10.21
N TYR A 40 13.98 1.61 -9.10
CA TYR A 40 15.33 1.04 -9.10
C TYR A 40 15.31 -0.49 -9.19
N ASP A 41 14.47 -1.12 -8.40
CA ASP A 41 14.21 -2.57 -8.40
C ASP A 41 13.17 -2.97 -9.46
N ASP A 42 12.54 -2.00 -10.15
CA ASP A 42 11.45 -2.17 -11.13
C ASP A 42 10.33 -3.06 -10.56
N ALA A 43 9.94 -2.77 -9.31
CA ALA A 43 9.13 -3.67 -8.50
C ALA A 43 8.10 -2.93 -7.66
N TYR A 44 6.94 -3.56 -7.50
CA TYR A 44 5.95 -3.13 -6.52
C TYR A 44 6.32 -3.60 -5.11
N GLN A 45 6.08 -2.73 -4.14
CA GLN A 45 6.24 -3.00 -2.72
C GLN A 45 4.96 -2.62 -1.96
N ALA A 46 4.52 -3.49 -1.06
CA ALA A 46 3.44 -3.18 -0.14
C ALA A 46 4.03 -2.71 1.20
N VAL A 47 3.60 -1.55 1.68
CA VAL A 47 4.07 -0.95 2.92
C VAL A 47 2.86 -0.72 3.83
N TYR A 48 2.98 -1.12 5.09
CA TYR A 48 1.97 -0.87 6.11
C TYR A 48 2.34 0.37 6.91
N GLU A 49 1.39 1.30 6.99
CA GLU A 49 1.57 2.60 7.62
C GLU A 49 0.41 2.86 8.59
N GLU A 50 0.72 3.48 9.72
CA GLU A 50 -0.26 3.77 10.78
C GLU A 50 -0.62 5.25 10.87
N GLU A 51 -0.11 6.06 9.93
CA GLU A 51 -0.27 7.50 9.90
C GLU A 51 -0.71 7.94 8.51
N ARG A 52 -1.74 8.79 8.44
CA ARG A 52 -2.19 9.37 7.17
C ARG A 52 -1.08 10.20 6.51
N GLU A 53 -0.19 10.79 7.31
CA GLU A 53 0.94 11.58 6.82
C GLU A 53 1.91 10.74 5.98
N SER A 54 2.01 9.43 6.23
CA SER A 54 2.84 8.54 5.45
C SER A 54 2.39 8.38 3.99
N ILE A 55 1.11 8.60 3.69
CA ILE A 55 0.61 8.63 2.31
C ILE A 55 1.27 9.77 1.52
N TYR A 56 1.52 10.91 2.17
CA TYR A 56 2.11 12.10 1.54
C TYR A 56 3.63 12.03 1.45
N LYS A 57 4.29 11.03 2.05
CA LYS A 57 5.74 10.81 1.90
C LYS A 57 6.12 10.38 0.48
N TYR A 58 5.17 9.81 -0.25
CA TYR A 58 5.37 9.28 -1.59
C TYR A 58 4.68 10.17 -2.61
N GLU A 59 5.40 10.58 -3.65
CA GLU A 59 4.79 11.25 -4.79
C GLU A 59 3.89 10.27 -5.56
N ARG A 60 2.76 10.76 -6.09
CA ARG A 60 1.88 9.94 -6.93
C ARG A 60 2.63 9.50 -8.19
N TYR A 61 2.47 8.23 -8.57
CA TYR A 61 3.09 7.63 -9.75
C TYR A 61 2.93 8.47 -11.04
N GLU A 62 1.78 9.13 -11.22
CA GLU A 62 1.50 9.96 -12.40
C GLU A 62 2.36 11.23 -12.50
N SER A 63 2.94 11.70 -11.40
CA SER A 63 3.72 12.94 -11.33
C SER A 63 5.13 12.74 -10.79
N SER A 64 5.47 11.52 -10.37
CA SER A 64 6.73 11.26 -9.68
C SER A 64 7.88 11.12 -10.67
N THR A 65 8.97 11.82 -10.37
CA THR A 65 10.29 11.62 -10.99
C THR A 65 11.27 10.96 -10.01
N GLY A 66 10.76 10.59 -8.83
CA GLY A 66 11.52 10.02 -7.72
C GLY A 66 11.76 8.52 -7.86
N ARG A 67 12.56 7.99 -6.92
CA ARG A 67 12.87 6.55 -6.86
C ARG A 67 11.64 5.70 -6.52
N GLU A 68 10.81 6.19 -5.60
CA GLU A 68 9.62 5.51 -5.11
C GLU A 68 8.38 6.33 -5.44
N SER A 69 7.30 5.68 -5.85
CA SER A 69 6.06 6.36 -6.20
C SER A 69 4.83 5.64 -5.67
N LEU A 70 3.87 6.38 -5.13
CA LEU A 70 2.60 5.82 -4.65
C LEU A 70 1.71 5.44 -5.84
N VAL A 71 1.35 4.17 -5.90
CA VAL A 71 0.46 3.60 -6.92
C VAL A 71 -0.97 3.48 -6.39
N ALA A 72 -1.12 3.02 -5.14
CA ALA A 72 -2.41 2.90 -4.49
C ALA A 72 -2.28 3.02 -2.97
N ALA A 73 -3.33 3.49 -2.31
CA ALA A 73 -3.46 3.47 -0.86
C ALA A 73 -4.80 2.82 -0.50
N TYR A 74 -4.77 1.90 0.46
CA TYR A 74 -5.94 1.23 1.02
C TYR A 74 -6.04 1.57 2.49
N ASP A 75 -7.22 1.98 2.92
CA ASP A 75 -7.57 2.13 4.32
C ASP A 75 -8.08 0.77 4.82
N LEU A 76 -7.30 0.14 5.70
CA LEU A 76 -7.58 -1.19 6.23
C LEU A 76 -8.65 -1.18 7.32
N TYR A 77 -8.97 -0.02 7.87
CA TYR A 77 -10.03 0.14 8.87
C TYR A 77 -11.43 0.16 8.22
N SER A 78 -11.57 0.90 7.14
CA SER A 78 -12.80 1.02 6.34
C SER A 78 -12.84 0.07 5.15
N GLU A 79 -11.78 -0.71 4.96
CA GLU A 79 -11.63 -1.68 3.87
C GLU A 79 -11.83 -1.04 2.47
N SER A 80 -11.44 0.23 2.35
CA SER A 80 -11.74 1.08 1.20
C SER A 80 -10.47 1.65 0.57
N ARG A 81 -10.49 1.91 -0.74
CA ARG A 81 -9.39 2.56 -1.45
C ARG A 81 -9.39 4.07 -1.20
N VAL A 82 -8.26 4.63 -0.78
CA VAL A 82 -8.03 6.07 -0.59
C VAL A 82 -7.44 6.60 -1.90
N SER A 83 -8.32 7.02 -2.83
CA SER A 83 -7.93 7.53 -4.15
C SER A 83 -7.35 8.94 -4.12
#